data_AF-U2WNK8-F1
#
_entry.id   AF-U2WNK8-F1
#
_cell.length_a   1.000
_cell.length_b   1.000
_cell.length_c   1.000
_cell.angle_alpha   90.00
_cell.angle_beta   90.00
_cell.angle_gamma   90.00
#
_symmetry.space_group_name_H-M   'P 1'
#
loop_
_entity.id
_entity.type
_entity.pdbx_description
1 polymer ?
#
loop_
_entity_poly.entity_id
_entity_poly.type
_entity_poly.pdbx_seq_one_letter_code
_entity_poly.pdbx_strand_id
1 'polypeptide(L)' 'MINKNLFKAAYISKGLKQSDIAKRLKITENTLRRKIKNNALEIREVDELVKFLEIKNPIEIFFTNFVTQNVKQN' A
#
# COMPACT_ATOMS: atom_id res chain seq x y z
N MET A 1 -7.53 -5.79 -2.31
CA MET A 1 -6.89 -6.16 -1.02
C MET A 1 -5.46 -5.68 -1.09
N ILE A 2 -4.88 -5.27 0.04
CA ILE A 2 -3.50 -4.79 0.10
C ILE A 2 -2.56 -5.97 0.39
N ASN A 3 -1.55 -6.16 -0.45
CA ASN A 3 -0.44 -7.06 -0.18
C ASN A 3 0.51 -6.43 0.85
N LYS A 4 0.32 -6.81 2.12
CA LYS A 4 1.05 -6.24 3.26
C LYS A 4 2.55 -6.46 3.17
N ASN A 5 2.99 -7.59 2.61
CA ASN A 5 4.40 -7.94 2.49
C ASN A 5 5.08 -7.09 1.41
N LEU A 6 4.46 -6.97 0.24
CA LEU A 6 4.98 -6.10 -0.83
C LEU A 6 4.96 -4.63 -0.41
N PHE A 7 3.89 -4.18 0.27
CA PHE A 7 3.83 -2.82 0.79
C PHE A 7 4.94 -2.55 1.81
N LYS A 8 5.19 -3.51 2.71
CA LYS A 8 6.29 -3.43 3.68
C LYS A 8 7.67 -3.42 3.01
N ALA A 9 7.89 -4.28 2.04
CA ALA A 9 9.12 -4.32 1.27
C ALA A 9 9.37 -2.99 0.54
N ALA A 10 8.32 -2.40 -0.04
CA ALA A 10 8.42 -1.14 -0.79
C ALA A 10 9.00 -0.01 0.07
N TYR A 11 8.46 0.24 1.26
CA TYR A 11 9.00 1.31 2.10
C TYR A 11 10.33 0.97 2.77
N ILE A 12 10.56 -0.30 3.15
CA ILE A 12 11.83 -0.73 3.76
C ILE A 12 12.98 -0.61 2.77
N SER A 13 12.76 -0.94 1.49
CA SER A 13 13.77 -0.83 0.43
C SER A 13 14.28 0.61 0.22
N LYS A 14 13.50 1.59 0.69
CA LYS A 14 13.82 3.02 0.67
C LYS A 14 14.38 3.55 2.00
N GLY A 15 14.66 2.67 2.97
CA GLY A 15 15.14 3.05 4.30
C GLY A 15 14.08 3.71 5.20
N LEU A 16 12.80 3.62 4.83
CA LEU A 16 11.70 4.24 5.57
C LEU A 16 11.13 3.29 6.61
N LYS A 17 10.54 3.87 7.67
CA LYS A 17 9.76 3.16 8.68
C LYS A 17 8.27 3.36 8.44
N GLN A 18 7.44 2.54 9.07
CA GLN A 18 5.98 2.69 9.02
C GLN A 18 5.52 4.06 9.56
N SER A 19 6.26 4.61 10.51
CA SER A 19 6.07 5.96 11.05
C SER A 19 6.22 7.04 9.98
N ASP A 20 7.17 6.90 9.05
CA ASP A 20 7.37 7.85 7.96
C ASP A 20 6.23 7.81 6.95
N ILE A 21 5.68 6.61 6.72
CA ILE A 21 4.49 6.43 5.89
C ILE A 21 3.26 7.09 6.52
N ALA A 22 3.08 6.91 7.83
CA ALA A 22 1.99 7.53 8.56
C ALA A 22 2.10 9.07 8.53
N LYS A 23 3.31 9.61 8.75
CA LYS A 23 3.61 11.04 8.60
C LYS A 23 3.30 11.54 7.20
N ARG A 24 3.69 10.81 6.16
CA ARG A 24 3.45 11.20 4.75
C ARG A 24 1.95 11.36 4.46
N LEU A 25 1.14 10.47 5.01
CA LEU A 25 -0.31 10.48 4.89
C LEU A 25 -1.02 11.40 5.90
N LYS A 26 -0.27 12.07 6.79
CA LYS A 26 -0.80 12.92 7.87
C LYS A 26 -1.79 12.18 8.80
N ILE A 27 -1.49 10.91 9.09
CA ILE A 27 -2.28 10.06 10.00
C ILE A 27 -1.37 9.47 11.09
N THR A 28 -1.98 8.90 12.13
CA THR A 28 -1.24 8.14 13.14
C THR A 28 -0.81 6.77 12.60
N GLU A 29 0.27 6.21 13.15
CA GLU A 29 0.71 4.84 12.84
C GLU A 29 -0.39 3.80 13.12
N ASN A 30 -1.18 4.01 14.18
CA ASN A 30 -2.29 3.13 14.51
C ASN A 30 -3.39 3.20 13.43
N THR A 31 -3.73 4.41 12.95
CA THR A 31 -4.67 4.60 11.85
C THR A 31 -4.17 3.90 10.58
N LEU A 32 -2.89 4.08 10.22
CA LEU A 32 -2.29 3.41 9.08
C LEU A 32 -2.38 1.88 9.20
N ARG A 33 -2.00 1.34 10.37
CA ARG A 33 -2.10 -0.10 10.65
C ARG A 33 -3.53 -0.61 10.51
N ARG A 34 -4.53 0.12 11.01
CA ARG A 34 -5.95 -0.24 10.87
C ARG A 34 -6.41 -0.19 9.41
N LYS A 35 -6.05 0.85 8.66
CA LYS A 35 -6.38 0.97 7.23
C LYS A 35 -5.77 -0.17 6.40
N ILE A 36 -4.49 -0.51 6.63
CA ILE A 36 -3.84 -1.66 5.97
C ILE A 36 -4.50 -2.98 6.36
N LYS A 37 -4.84 -3.17 7.66
CA LYS A 37 -5.50 -4.40 8.14
C LYS A 37 -6.86 -4.60 7.47
N ASN A 38 -7.63 -3.51 7.33
CA ASN A 38 -9.02 -3.53 6.88
C ASN A 38 -9.20 -3.22 5.39
N ASN A 39 -8.11 -3.07 4.61
CA ASN A 39 -8.16 -2.64 3.21
C ASN A 39 -8.88 -1.30 2.98
N ALA A 40 -8.70 -0.36 3.91
CA ALA A 40 -9.40 0.92 3.93
C ALA A 40 -8.49 2.12 3.56
N LEU A 41 -7.47 1.87 2.73
CA LEU A 41 -6.75 2.95 2.07
C LEU A 41 -7.63 3.54 0.96
N GLU A 42 -7.78 4.85 0.97
CA GLU A 42 -8.50 5.60 -0.03
C GLU A 42 -7.64 5.80 -1.28
N ILE A 43 -8.28 6.04 -2.44
CA ILE A 43 -7.57 6.23 -3.72
C ILE A 43 -6.52 7.33 -3.62
N ARG A 44 -6.81 8.43 -2.91
CA ARG A 44 -5.86 9.54 -2.70
C ARG A 44 -4.65 9.13 -1.86
N GLU A 45 -4.84 8.29 -0.84
CA GLU A 45 -3.75 7.76 -0.02
C GLU A 45 -2.89 6.81 -0.85
N VAL A 46 -3.51 5.96 -1.68
CA VAL A 46 -2.78 5.06 -2.59
C VAL A 46 -1.96 5.85 -3.60
N ASP A 47 -2.56 6.84 -4.28
CA ASP A 47 -1.86 7.69 -5.26
C ASP A 47 -0.65 8.40 -4.63
N GLU A 48 -0.83 8.93 -3.41
CA GLU A 48 0.26 9.57 -2.66
C GLU A 48 1.38 8.59 -2.31
N LEU A 49 1.05 7.37 -1.89
CA LEU A 49 2.02 6.32 -1.58
C LEU A 49 2.76 5.84 -2.83
N VAL A 50 2.07 5.70 -3.96
CA VAL A 50 2.67 5.28 -5.23
C VAL A 50 3.71 6.30 -5.69
N LYS A 51 3.37 7.59 -5.63
CA LYS A 51 4.30 8.68 -5.94
C LYS A 51 5.47 8.73 -4.96
N PHE A 52 5.18 8.70 -3.66
CA PHE A 52 6.20 8.83 -2.62
C PHE A 52 7.18 7.64 -2.59
N LEU A 53 6.68 6.43 -2.80
CA LEU A 53 7.48 5.21 -2.79
C LEU A 53 7.96 4.81 -4.19
N GLU A 54 7.65 5.60 -5.23
CA GLU A 54 7.96 5.32 -6.64
C GLU A 54 7.60 3.88 -7.05
N ILE A 55 6.41 3.43 -6.66
CA ILE A 55 5.95 2.07 -6.89
C ILE A 55 5.64 1.91 -8.39
N LYS A 56 6.41 1.07 -9.07
CA LYS A 56 6.24 0.79 -10.50
C LYS A 56 4.98 -0.04 -10.82
N ASN A 57 4.65 -1.00 -9.96
CA ASN A 57 3.48 -1.85 -10.14
C ASN A 57 2.52 -1.76 -8.93
N PRO A 58 1.64 -0.74 -8.89
CA PRO A 58 0.73 -0.54 -7.76
C PRO A 58 -0.37 -1.61 -7.69
N ILE A 59 -0.66 -2.28 -8.80
CA ILE A 59 -1.73 -3.27 -8.90
C ILE A 59 -1.43 -4.48 -7.99
N GLU A 60 -0.19 -4.97 -8.00
CA GLU A 60 0.25 -6.09 -7.15
C GLU A 60 0.22 -5.77 -5.65
N ILE A 61 0.31 -4.48 -5.30
CA ILE A 61 0.36 -4.04 -3.91
C ILE A 61 -1.03 -3.69 -3.39
N PHE A 62 -1.80 -2.89 -4.10
CA PHE A 62 -3.05 -2.32 -3.58
C PHE A 62 -4.32 -2.97 -4.15
N PHE A 63 -4.20 -3.72 -5.25
CA PHE A 63 -5.34 -4.24 -6.02
C PHE A 63 -5.29 -5.77 -6.22
N THR A 64 -4.73 -6.54 -5.28
CA THR A 64 -4.51 -7.99 -5.47
C THR A 64 -5.76 -8.78 -5.88
N ASN A 65 -6.94 -8.47 -5.33
CA ASN A 65 -8.18 -9.17 -5.70
C ASN A 65 -8.59 -8.94 -7.17
N PHE A 66 -8.24 -7.80 -7.75
CA PHE A 66 -8.46 -7.54 -9.17
C PHE A 66 -7.57 -8.44 -10.04
N VAL A 67 -6.31 -8.62 -9.64
CA VAL A 67 -5.39 -9.55 -10.32
C VAL A 67 -5.87 -10.99 -10.22
N THR A 68 -6.23 -11.45 -9.01
CA THR A 68 -6.65 -12.84 -8.79
C THR A 68 -7.87 -13.26 -9.61
N GLN A 69 -8.80 -12.35 -9.87
CA GLN A 69 -9.99 -12.65 -10.68
C GLN A 69 -9.64 -12.77 -12.18
N ASN A 70 -8.74 -11.93 -12.68
CA ASN A 70 -8.35 -11.92 -14.08
C ASN A 70 -7.39 -13.06 -14.45
N VAL A 71 -6.52 -13.51 -13.52
CA VAL A 71 -5.62 -14.65 -13.77
C VAL A 71 -6.38 -15.98 -13.84
N LYS A 72 -7.55 -16.10 -13.20
CA LYS A 72 -8.38 -17.32 -13.26
C LYS A 72 -9.19 -17.46 -14.56
N GLN A 73 -9.25 -16.41 -15.39
CA GLN A 73 -10.01 -16.41 -16.64
C GLN A 73 -9.16 -16.76 -17.87
N ASN A 74 -7.85 -16.94 -17.68
CA ASN A 74 -6.89 -17.32 -18.72
C ASN A 74 -6.42 -18.77 -18.55
#